data_AF-A0A5B7KF12-F1
#
_entry.id   AF-A0A5B7KF12-F1
#
_cell.length_a   1.000
_cell.length_b   1.000
_cell.length_c   1.000
_cell.angle_alpha   90.00
_cell.angle_beta   90.00
_cell.angle_gamma   90.00
#
_symmetry.space_group_name_H-M   'P 1'
#
loop_
_entity.id
_entity.type
_entity.pdbx_description
1 polymer ?
#
loop_
_entity_poly.entity_id
_entity_poly.type
_entity_poly.pdbx_seq_one_letter_code
_entity_poly.pdbx_strand_id
1 'polypeptide(L)'
;MEKLDVSWYVTTQEDVGGFNVTVYNMTSGKNIASSVLSYSSRREKFSEVPRGRYRVCIGTHDSLQKKRALQPAQCHGFFVSQAHTHHTHSIPAMILALVLPLLLMR
;
A
#
# COMPACT_ATOMS: atom_id res chain seq x y z
N MET A 1 -2.12 -1.40 12.05
CA MET A 1 -2.40 -0.67 10.79
C MET A 1 -1.38 -1.12 9.78
N GLU A 2 -1.75 -1.12 8.50
CA GLU A 2 -0.91 -1.65 7.42
C GLU A 2 -0.49 -0.53 6.46
N LYS A 3 0.55 -0.79 5.67
CA LYS A 3 1.05 0.14 4.65
C LYS A 3 0.46 -0.22 3.29
N LEU A 4 -0.11 0.77 2.61
CA LEU A 4 -0.54 0.65 1.22
C LEU A 4 0.38 1.53 0.36
N ASP A 5 1.06 0.91 -0.59
CA ASP A 5 2.02 1.56 -1.47
C ASP A 5 1.54 1.42 -2.91
N VAL A 6 1.24 2.54 -3.54
CA VAL A 6 0.63 2.58 -4.86
C VAL A 6 1.54 3.33 -5.80
N SER A 7 1.75 2.79 -6.99
CA SER A 7 2.49 3.46 -8.06
C SER A 7 1.70 3.42 -9.36
N TRP A 8 1.98 4.39 -10.23
CA TRP A 8 1.29 4.53 -11.52
C TRP A 8 2.18 5.15 -12.57
N TYR A 9 1.75 5.01 -13.82
CA TYR A 9 2.35 5.64 -14.99
C TYR A 9 1.28 6.44 -15.73
N VAL A 10 1.73 7.40 -16.54
CA VAL A 10 0.85 8.26 -17.35
C VAL A 10 0.99 7.85 -18.80
N THR A 11 -0.13 7.55 -19.45
CA THR A 11 -0.18 7.11 -20.86
C THR A 11 -0.83 8.12 -21.80
N THR A 12 -1.35 9.22 -21.26
CA THR A 12 -2.03 10.26 -22.05
C THR A 12 -1.06 11.35 -22.47
N GLN A 13 -1.35 11.97 -23.61
CA GLN A 13 -0.69 13.20 -24.08
C GLN A 13 -1.47 14.46 -23.68
N GLU A 14 -2.62 14.31 -23.02
CA GLU A 14 -3.38 15.45 -22.51
C GLU A 14 -2.64 16.19 -21.40
N ASP A 15 -3.00 17.46 -21.18
CA ASP A 15 -2.47 18.27 -20.08
C ASP A 15 -2.73 17.59 -18.72
N VAL A 16 -1.74 17.42 -17.86
CA VAL A 16 -1.93 16.89 -16.51
C VAL A 16 -1.14 17.76 -15.54
N GLY A 17 -1.84 18.55 -14.73
CA GLY A 17 -1.25 19.40 -13.68
C GLY A 17 -0.87 18.60 -12.44
N GLY A 18 -1.56 17.49 -12.17
CA GLY A 18 -1.27 16.62 -11.04
C GLY A 18 -2.32 15.53 -10.81
N PHE A 19 -2.26 14.91 -9.64
CA PHE A 19 -3.03 13.72 -9.29
C PHE A 19 -3.86 13.91 -8.03
N ASN A 20 -5.02 13.27 -8.00
CA ASN A 20 -5.82 13.04 -6.80
C ASN A 20 -5.90 11.53 -6.58
N VAL A 21 -5.15 11.04 -5.58
CA VAL A 21 -5.18 9.62 -5.20
C VAL A 21 -6.20 9.46 -4.10
N THR A 22 -7.20 8.60 -4.30
CA THR A 22 -8.25 8.35 -3.30
C THR A 22 -8.35 6.86 -3.01
N VAL A 23 -8.43 6.52 -1.72
CA VAL A 23 -8.62 5.15 -1.25
C VAL A 23 -10.03 5.01 -0.72
N TYR A 24 -10.77 4.04 -1.27
CA TYR A 24 -12.13 3.71 -0.85
C TYR A 24 -12.15 2.33 -0.20
N ASN A 25 -12.84 2.21 0.93
CA ASN A 25 -13.19 0.92 1.49
C ASN A 25 -14.31 0.28 0.65
N MET A 26 -14.09 -0.91 0.12
CA MET A 26 -15.08 -1.56 -0.76
C MET A 26 -16.29 -2.10 -0.01
N THR A 27 -16.17 -2.37 1.30
CA THR A 27 -17.27 -2.86 2.13
C THR A 27 -18.20 -1.72 2.51
N SER A 28 -17.66 -0.59 2.97
CA SER A 28 -18.46 0.56 3.43
C SER A 28 -18.71 1.62 2.36
N GLY A 29 -18.00 1.57 1.23
CA GLY A 29 -18.02 2.59 0.19
C GLY A 29 -17.38 3.93 0.59
N LYS A 30 -16.85 4.04 1.82
CA LYS A 30 -16.32 5.31 2.34
C LYS A 30 -14.92 5.60 1.81
N ASN A 31 -14.66 6.88 1.53
CA ASN A 31 -13.30 7.40 1.39
C ASN A 31 -12.62 7.33 2.77
N ILE A 32 -11.45 6.70 2.81
CA ILE A 32 -10.65 6.54 4.04
C ILE A 32 -9.34 7.33 3.99
N ALA A 33 -8.85 7.68 2.80
CA ALA A 33 -7.66 8.49 2.63
C ALA A 33 -7.65 9.13 1.24
N SER A 34 -7.05 10.31 1.14
CA SER A 34 -6.85 11.00 -0.12
C SER A 34 -5.64 11.92 -0.08
N SER A 35 -4.92 11.98 -1.19
CA SER A 35 -3.74 12.84 -1.35
C SER A 35 -3.83 13.60 -2.67
N VAL A 36 -3.43 14.88 -2.64
CA VAL A 36 -3.25 15.72 -3.83
C VAL A 36 -1.76 15.81 -4.10
N LEU A 37 -1.34 15.47 -5.32
CA LEU A 37 0.05 15.33 -5.69
C LEU A 37 0.37 16.11 -6.95
N SER A 38 1.61 16.58 -7.08
CA SER A 38 2.10 17.26 -8.27
C SER A 38 2.22 16.30 -9.46
N TYR A 39 2.34 16.86 -10.67
CA TYR A 39 2.53 16.08 -11.89
C TYR A 39 3.77 15.16 -11.88
N SER A 40 4.81 15.43 -11.10
CA SER A 40 6.00 14.57 -11.06
C SER A 40 5.80 13.30 -10.22
N SER A 41 4.77 13.23 -9.38
CA SER A 41 4.52 12.08 -8.51
C SER A 41 4.09 10.84 -9.29
N ARG A 42 4.71 9.70 -9.00
CA ARG A 42 4.39 8.38 -9.60
C ARG A 42 4.13 7.31 -8.55
N ARG A 43 4.12 7.69 -7.27
CA ARG A 43 3.97 6.81 -6.13
C ARG A 43 3.37 7.57 -4.97
N GLU A 44 2.55 6.89 -4.17
CA GLU A 44 2.00 7.40 -2.92
C GLU A 44 1.95 6.29 -1.87
N LYS A 45 2.28 6.63 -0.63
CA LYS A 45 2.30 5.69 0.50
C LYS A 45 1.30 6.12 1.57
N PHE A 46 0.34 5.25 1.86
CA PHE A 46 -0.57 5.41 2.99
C PHE A 46 -0.10 4.50 4.13
N SER A 47 0.38 5.10 5.22
CA SER A 47 0.98 4.38 6.36
C SER A 47 -0.04 3.76 7.31
N GLU A 48 -1.29 4.24 7.27
CA GLU A 48 -2.31 3.94 8.27
C GLU A 48 -3.61 3.49 7.62
N VAL A 49 -3.55 2.40 6.85
CA VAL A 49 -4.75 1.79 6.28
C VAL A 49 -5.18 0.61 7.17
N PRO A 50 -6.47 0.54 7.58
CA PRO A 50 -6.99 -0.65 8.24
C PRO A 50 -6.84 -1.90 7.37
N ARG A 51 -7.19 -3.07 7.91
CA ARG A 51 -7.28 -4.28 7.09
C ARG A 51 -8.58 -4.27 6.30
N GLY A 52 -8.54 -4.77 5.06
CA GLY A 52 -9.74 -4.87 4.25
C GLY A 52 -9.49 -4.90 2.75
N ARG A 53 -10.60 -4.77 2.02
CA ARG A 53 -10.63 -4.62 0.56
C ARG A 53 -10.79 -3.15 0.22
N TYR A 54 -9.89 -2.66 -0.62
CA TYR A 54 -9.82 -1.26 -0.99
C TYR A 54 -9.89 -1.11 -2.51
N ARG A 55 -10.46 0.01 -2.95
CA ARG A 55 -10.33 0.49 -4.32
C ARG A 55 -9.54 1.78 -4.26
N VAL A 56 -8.40 1.81 -4.93
CA VAL A 56 -7.61 3.04 -5.09
C VAL A 56 -7.89 3.60 -6.47
N CYS A 57 -8.26 4.87 -6.53
CA CYS A 57 -8.48 5.58 -7.78
C CYS A 57 -7.50 6.74 -7.90
N ILE A 58 -6.88 6.88 -9.07
CA ILE A 58 -5.92 7.93 -9.37
C ILE A 58 -6.56 8.86 -10.41
N GLY A 59 -7.21 9.90 -9.92
CA GLY A 59 -7.76 10.96 -10.77
C GLY A 59 -6.67 11.96 -11.15
N THR A 60 -6.92 12.75 -12.19
CA THR A 60 -6.06 13.85 -12.61
C THR A 60 -6.78 15.18 -12.55
N HIS A 61 -6.00 16.24 -12.42
CA HIS A 61 -6.45 17.61 -12.70
C HIS A 61 -5.53 18.22 -13.76
N ASP A 62 -6.03 19.18 -14.52
CA ASP A 62 -5.24 19.91 -15.52
C ASP A 62 -4.45 21.06 -14.89
N SER A 63 -3.68 21.78 -15.70
CA SER A 63 -2.89 22.94 -15.27
C SER A 63 -3.74 24.07 -14.65
N LEU A 64 -5.05 24.10 -14.94
CA LEU A 64 -6.02 25.05 -14.39
C LEU A 64 -6.76 24.51 -13.15
N GLN A 65 -6.28 23.41 -12.55
CA GLN A 65 -6.87 22.76 -11.38
C GLN A 65 -8.27 22.16 -11.63
N LYS A 66 -8.69 22.02 -12.88
CA LYS A 66 -9.98 21.39 -13.21
C LYS A 66 -9.86 19.88 -13.08
N LYS A 67 -10.73 19.30 -12.25
CA LYS A 67 -10.81 17.84 -12.06
C LYS A 67 -11.33 17.17 -13.33
N ARG A 68 -10.71 16.05 -13.70
CA ARG A 68 -11.19 15.19 -14.79
C ARG A 68 -12.07 14.07 -14.27
N ALA A 69 -12.97 13.61 -15.13
CA ALA A 69 -13.78 12.43 -14.85
C ALA A 69 -12.88 11.20 -14.74
N LEU A 70 -13.07 10.43 -13.66
CA LEU A 70 -12.36 9.17 -13.42
C LEU A 70 -12.82 8.11 -14.43
N GLN A 71 -11.85 7.51 -15.11
CA GLN A 71 -12.06 6.36 -15.99
C GLN A 71 -11.91 5.05 -15.22
N PRO A 72 -12.60 3.96 -15.62
CA PRO A 72 -12.50 2.68 -14.93
C PRO A 72 -11.06 2.15 -14.78
N ALA A 73 -10.22 2.36 -15.81
CA ALA A 73 -8.81 1.94 -15.80
C ALA A 73 -7.94 2.67 -14.75
N GLN A 74 -8.41 3.80 -14.23
CA GLN A 74 -7.72 4.59 -13.21
C GLN A 74 -8.02 4.11 -11.78
N CYS A 75 -8.87 3.09 -11.63
CA CYS A 75 -9.21 2.51 -10.35
C CYS A 75 -8.76 1.04 -10.28
N HIS A 76 -8.06 0.66 -9.21
CA HIS A 76 -7.62 -0.72 -9.00
C HIS A 76 -7.98 -1.23 -7.60
N GLY A 77 -8.27 -2.53 -7.52
CA GLY A 77 -8.63 -3.21 -6.27
C GLY A 77 -7.39 -3.71 -5.55
N PHE A 78 -7.34 -3.50 -4.24
CA PHE A 78 -6.25 -3.96 -3.37
C PHE A 78 -6.83 -4.73 -2.19
N PHE A 79 -6.11 -5.75 -1.75
CA PHE A 79 -6.39 -6.44 -0.49
C PHE A 79 -5.21 -6.25 0.44
N VAL A 80 -5.49 -5.68 1.61
CA VAL A 80 -4.48 -5.40 2.63
C VAL A 80 -4.70 -6.37 3.78
N SER A 81 -3.78 -7.33 3.90
CA SER A 81 -3.73 -8.34 4.96
C SER A 81 -2.38 -8.33 5.66
N GLN A 82 -2.33 -8.82 6.91
CA GLN A 82 -1.05 -9.08 7.56
C GLN A 82 -0.30 -10.18 6.81
N ALA A 83 0.91 -9.86 6.36
CA ALA A 83 1.94 -10.88 6.25
C ALA A 83 2.33 -11.23 7.68
N HIS A 84 1.89 -12.38 8.21
CA HIS A 84 2.61 -12.98 9.31
C HIS A 84 4.01 -13.30 8.79
N THR A 85 4.98 -12.42 9.02
CA THR A 85 6.35 -12.87 9.16
C THR A 85 6.33 -13.79 10.36
N HIS A 86 6.16 -15.10 10.12
CA HIS A 86 6.56 -16.09 11.07
C HIS A 86 7.98 -15.71 11.46
N HIS A 87 8.16 -15.22 12.69
CA HIS A 87 9.45 -15.35 13.33
C HIS A 87 9.74 -16.85 13.25
N THR A 88 10.56 -17.24 12.28
CA THR A 88 11.31 -18.48 12.33
C THR A 88 12.00 -18.44 13.67
N HIS A 89 11.40 -19.10 14.65
CA HIS A 89 12.09 -19.46 15.88
C HIS A 89 13.41 -20.05 15.42
N SER A 90 14.47 -19.32 15.72
CA SER A 90 15.81 -19.61 15.30
C SER A 90 16.16 -21.01 15.80
N ILE A 91 16.16 -21.96 14.87
CA ILE A 91 16.70 -23.31 15.01
C ILE A 91 18.04 -23.32 15.82
N PRO A 92 18.92 -22.30 15.74
CA PRO A 92 20.10 -22.21 16.62
C PRO A 92 19.81 -22.24 18.13
N ALA A 93 18.71 -21.66 18.61
CA ALA A 93 18.38 -21.62 20.03
C ALA A 93 17.99 -23.00 20.57
N MET A 94 17.34 -23.83 19.74
CA MET A 94 16.97 -25.20 20.11
C MET A 94 18.20 -26.12 20.13
N ILE A 95 19.12 -25.95 19.19
CA ILE A 95 20.38 -26.72 19.14
C ILE A 95 21.27 -26.36 20.34
N LEU A 96 21.38 -25.07 20.69
CA LEU A 96 22.18 -24.63 21.83
C LEU A 96 21.65 -25.19 23.17
N ALA A 97 20.32 -25.28 23.33
CA ALA A 97 19.68 -25.85 24.51
C ALA A 97 19.89 -27.37 24.66
N LEU A 98 20.10 -28.10 23.55
CA LEU A 98 20.37 -29.54 23.57
C LEU A 98 21.85 -29.87 23.81
N VAL A 99 22.77 -29.03 23.35
CA VAL A 99 24.22 -29.31 23.42
C VAL A 99 24.84 -28.85 24.75
N LEU A 100 24.32 -27.79 25.38
CA LEU A 100 24.84 -27.30 26.66
C LEU A 100 24.82 -28.34 27.80
N PRO A 101 23.71 -29.07 28.03
CA PRO A 101 23.65 -30.08 29.09
C PRO A 101 24.63 -31.23 28.89
N LEU A 102 24.88 -31.62 27.64
CA LEU A 102 25.81 -32.70 27.28
C LEU A 102 27.28 -32.33 27.51
N LEU A 103 27.62 -31.05 27.42
CA LEU A 103 28.98 -30.54 27.69
C LEU A 103 29.25 -30.35 29.18
N LEU A 104 28.22 -30.10 29.99
CA LEU A 104 28.34 -29.93 31.45
C LEU A 104 28.36 -31.25 32.24
N MET A 105 28.09 -32.38 31.60
CA MET A 105 28.14 -33.72 32.19
C MET A 105 29.44 -34.50 31.87
N ARG A 106 30.44 -33.84 31.28
CA ARG A 106 31.81 -34.35 31.14
C ARG A 106 32.73 -33.64 32.12
#